data_AF-A0A662EEB2-F1
#
_entry.id   AF-A0A662EEB2-F1
#
_cell.length_a   1.000
_cell.length_b   1.000
_cell.length_c   1.000
_cell.angle_alpha   90.00
_cell.angle_beta   90.00
_cell.angle_gamma   90.00
#
_symmetry.space_group_name_H-M   'P 1'
#
loop_
_entity.id
_entity.type
_entity.pdbx_description
1 polymer ?
#
loop_
_entity_poly.entity_id
_entity_poly.type
_entity_poly.pdbx_seq_one_letter_code
_entity_poly.pdbx_strand_id
1 'polypeptide(L)'
;MNLNHLSIKTSARTWVGTIIAITFIIAIQASAVSADIFYVGDGGAGAGCIGTDIVDALVAAAVSTGPDEIRVVRNRQHINQWIHLTDWDPALVGSLTIVGGYDTCTDAVWSGRTTLIGRTGKPVFEIDTVGETSNVTLRNLEILGITGGEEGVLVEGASTVSIENCQIRDHQKGGIAATSGANVTIDFSFVINNTRLFGGGIFCDAATVTSAAGVYLNNGTLGGGAVYAAGGCTLSLVEGSWIDSNTATDGGGVFATTGAQVDIFGAHVVSNIATEEGGGIYAAGVGTLVRVFNASVSDNQAADFGGGFYVEDGATVINDRDGGPCFDSVRCAQISGNTLTGAGFGSAVYITMGGSVSLIQTYVENNSGPGNTGFVFFATGTNSSLNLEGVQVWNNGAGVLFLGEASAVIEAAYVSAAGNLNDTGDDPWLMQLLSNASTLLYSSILWDTYGVTASGGGSVTQADCLIVNDSTGLDGGTFISVVDPMFRDPANGDLRLKVASPAVDYCDDFVYSPLHPDLGHELRGYDLAEATNGNPGPDGGIFDIGADEIYYFFEDGFEGGTTSGWILSMP
;
A
#
# COMPACT_ATOMS: atom_id res chain seq x y z
N MET A 1 -9.07 39.69 -25.01
CA MET A 1 -7.75 39.79 -24.36
C MET A 1 -7.97 39.35 -22.92
N ASN A 2 -7.74 38.06 -22.64
CA ASN A 2 -7.89 37.47 -21.31
C ASN A 2 -6.62 37.80 -20.51
N LEU A 3 -6.79 38.48 -19.38
CA LEU A 3 -5.73 38.78 -18.41
C LEU A 3 -5.46 37.61 -17.44
N ASN A 4 -6.11 36.45 -17.62
CA ASN A 4 -6.05 35.29 -16.71
C ASN A 4 -4.81 34.40 -16.93
N HIS A 5 -3.65 35.00 -17.20
CA HIS A 5 -2.40 34.26 -17.37
C HIS A 5 -1.19 35.13 -17.07
N LEU A 6 -0.58 34.88 -15.91
CA LEU A 6 0.76 35.33 -15.60
C LEU A 6 1.54 34.13 -15.07
N SER A 7 2.51 33.65 -15.86
CA SER A 7 3.57 32.77 -15.38
C SER A 7 4.55 33.65 -14.61
N ILE A 8 4.69 33.40 -13.31
CA ILE A 8 5.59 34.16 -12.44
C ILE A 8 6.86 33.34 -12.28
N LYS A 9 7.91 33.80 -12.96
CA LYS A 9 9.26 33.25 -12.82
C LYS A 9 10.08 34.16 -11.91
N THR A 10 10.61 33.61 -10.83
CA THR A 10 11.40 34.33 -9.81
C THR A 10 12.91 34.27 -10.11
N SER A 11 13.34 34.28 -11.38
CA SER A 11 14.76 34.24 -11.71
C SER A 11 15.43 35.62 -11.55
N ALA A 12 16.36 35.75 -10.61
CA ALA A 12 17.17 36.95 -10.41
C ALA A 12 18.20 37.16 -11.55
N ARG A 13 17.97 38.22 -12.35
CA ARG A 13 18.94 39.15 -12.98
C ARG A 13 20.27 38.61 -13.53
N THR A 14 20.34 38.40 -14.85
CA THR A 14 21.60 38.52 -15.62
C THR A 14 21.57 39.76 -16.50
N TRP A 15 22.23 40.83 -16.06
CA TRP A 15 22.70 41.91 -16.95
C TRP A 15 24.16 42.21 -16.59
N VAL A 16 25.07 41.82 -17.48
CA VAL A 16 26.50 42.13 -17.41
C VAL A 16 26.70 43.57 -17.89
N GLY A 17 27.18 44.43 -17.00
CA GLY A 17 27.60 45.80 -17.31
C GLY A 17 28.69 46.25 -16.35
N THR A 18 29.94 46.17 -16.80
CA THR A 18 31.16 46.52 -16.06
C THR A 18 31.22 48.01 -15.73
N ILE A 19 31.12 48.41 -14.45
CA ILE A 19 31.68 49.68 -13.93
C ILE A 19 32.22 49.48 -12.49
N ILE A 20 33.54 49.62 -12.39
CA ILE A 20 34.43 50.13 -11.32
C ILE A 20 33.86 50.28 -9.90
N ALA A 21 34.55 49.63 -8.96
CA ALA A 21 34.33 49.64 -7.51
C ALA A 21 34.41 51.03 -6.84
N ILE A 22 33.39 51.35 -6.04
CA ILE A 22 33.48 52.25 -4.89
C ILE A 22 32.87 51.50 -3.70
N THR A 23 33.71 51.18 -2.73
CA THR A 23 33.35 50.47 -1.49
C THR A 23 32.61 51.44 -0.56
N PHE A 24 31.28 51.41 -0.59
CA PHE A 24 30.45 51.87 0.52
C PHE A 24 30.06 50.66 1.34
N ILE A 25 30.58 50.55 2.56
CA ILE A 25 30.03 49.65 3.58
C ILE A 25 28.68 50.26 3.99
N ILE A 26 27.65 49.98 3.20
CA ILE A 26 26.27 50.03 3.66
C ILE A 26 26.15 48.77 4.51
N ALA A 27 25.91 48.96 5.81
CA ALA A 27 25.37 47.89 6.63
C ALA A 27 24.03 47.50 5.96
N ILE A 28 24.06 46.44 5.15
CA ILE A 28 22.85 45.75 4.73
C ILE A 28 22.33 45.18 6.04
N GLN A 29 21.43 45.92 6.69
CA GLN A 29 20.47 45.28 7.57
C GLN A 29 19.88 44.18 6.71
N ALA A 30 20.07 42.92 7.11
CA ALA A 30 19.26 41.84 6.61
C ALA A 30 17.81 42.33 6.77
N SER A 31 17.16 42.65 5.65
CA SER A 31 15.76 43.01 5.64
C SER A 31 15.06 41.90 6.39
N ALA A 32 14.30 42.26 7.43
CA ALA A 32 13.59 41.25 8.22
C ALA A 32 12.75 40.42 7.24
N VAL A 33 12.92 39.11 7.28
CA VAL A 33 12.08 38.16 6.55
C VAL A 33 10.66 38.41 7.05
N SER A 34 9.80 39.01 6.21
CA SER A 34 8.43 39.36 6.58
C SER A 34 7.51 38.39 5.89
N ALA A 35 6.78 37.61 6.68
CA ALA A 35 5.69 36.78 6.19
C ALA A 35 4.50 37.70 5.89
N ASP A 36 4.05 37.76 4.64
CA ASP A 36 2.88 38.55 4.26
C ASP A 36 1.65 37.65 4.07
N ILE A 37 0.48 38.22 4.38
CA ILE A 37 -0.81 37.54 4.25
C ILE A 37 -1.66 38.29 3.23
N PHE A 38 -2.04 37.61 2.15
CA PHE A 38 -2.84 38.17 1.06
C PHE A 38 -4.22 37.49 1.03
N TYR A 39 -5.29 38.29 1.05
CA TYR A 39 -6.64 37.75 0.91
C TYR A 39 -7.16 37.91 -0.52
N VAL A 40 -7.76 36.85 -1.05
CA VAL A 40 -8.36 36.80 -2.39
C VAL A 40 -9.86 36.55 -2.26
N GLY A 41 -10.66 37.47 -2.81
CA GLY A 41 -12.11 37.44 -2.64
C GLY A 41 -12.84 38.62 -3.28
N ASP A 42 -14.16 38.67 -3.09
CA ASP A 42 -14.96 39.82 -3.52
C ASP A 42 -14.82 40.96 -2.50
N GLY A 43 -14.36 42.13 -2.96
CA GLY A 43 -14.44 43.32 -2.12
C GLY A 43 -13.51 44.51 -2.44
N GLY A 44 -12.57 44.39 -3.38
CA GLY A 44 -11.70 45.51 -3.78
C GLY A 44 -10.94 46.19 -2.63
N ALA A 45 -10.26 47.30 -2.94
CA ALA A 45 -9.53 48.10 -1.96
C ALA A 45 -10.49 48.73 -0.93
N GLY A 46 -10.70 48.05 0.19
CA GLY A 46 -11.58 48.47 1.29
C GLY A 46 -12.19 47.31 2.08
N ALA A 47 -12.30 46.12 1.49
CA ALA A 47 -12.83 44.91 2.14
C ALA A 47 -11.76 43.95 2.70
N GLY A 48 -10.48 44.32 2.57
CA GLY A 48 -9.33 43.50 3.01
C GLY A 48 -8.74 42.57 1.94
N CYS A 49 -9.43 42.35 0.81
CA CYS A 49 -8.89 41.55 -0.30
C CYS A 49 -7.94 42.38 -1.16
N ILE A 50 -6.84 41.77 -1.65
CA ILE A 50 -5.96 42.39 -2.65
C ILE A 50 -6.58 42.37 -4.05
N GLY A 51 -7.43 41.39 -4.32
CA GLY A 51 -8.07 41.18 -5.62
C GLY A 51 -9.05 40.03 -5.59
N THR A 52 -9.65 39.77 -6.74
CA THR A 52 -10.59 38.66 -6.96
C THR A 52 -9.92 37.40 -7.50
N ASP A 53 -8.71 37.53 -8.04
CA ASP A 53 -7.95 36.45 -8.66
C ASP A 53 -6.76 36.06 -7.77
N ILE A 54 -6.50 34.76 -7.65
CA ILE A 54 -5.35 34.24 -6.91
C ILE A 54 -4.04 34.73 -7.54
N VAL A 55 -4.03 34.94 -8.87
CA VAL A 55 -2.87 35.47 -9.60
C VAL A 55 -2.46 36.85 -9.10
N ASP A 56 -3.41 37.71 -8.69
CA ASP A 56 -3.08 39.04 -8.15
C ASP A 56 -2.30 38.93 -6.83
N ALA A 57 -2.70 38.00 -5.97
CA ALA A 57 -2.00 37.71 -4.71
C ALA A 57 -0.64 37.06 -4.96
N LEU A 58 -0.50 36.20 -5.97
CA LEU A 58 0.78 35.60 -6.33
C LEU A 58 1.81 36.64 -6.79
N VAL A 59 1.39 37.66 -7.55
CA VAL A 59 2.28 38.76 -7.95
C VAL A 59 2.79 39.53 -6.73
N ALA A 60 1.93 39.74 -5.74
CA ALA A 60 2.30 40.44 -4.51
C ALA A 60 3.25 39.59 -3.64
N ALA A 61 2.97 38.29 -3.51
CA ALA A 61 3.83 37.36 -2.78
C ALA A 61 5.22 37.20 -3.45
N ALA A 62 5.29 37.16 -4.79
CA ALA A 62 6.56 36.96 -5.50
C ALA A 62 7.58 38.10 -5.35
N VAL A 63 7.20 39.25 -4.80
CA VAL A 63 8.10 40.37 -4.49
C VAL A 63 8.38 40.51 -2.99
N SER A 64 7.75 39.68 -2.16
CA SER A 64 8.06 39.54 -0.73
C SER A 64 9.36 38.75 -0.54
N THR A 65 9.92 38.87 0.65
CA THR A 65 11.08 38.07 1.08
C THR A 65 10.72 37.41 2.39
N GLY A 66 9.88 36.36 2.34
CA GLY A 66 9.41 35.62 3.50
C GLY A 66 8.36 34.58 3.16
N PRO A 67 8.02 33.69 4.12
CA PRO A 67 7.00 32.68 3.89
C PRO A 67 5.63 33.33 3.84
N ASP A 68 5.00 33.33 2.67
CA ASP A 68 3.76 34.05 2.42
C ASP A 68 2.53 33.12 2.47
N GLU A 69 1.38 33.70 2.84
CA GLU A 69 0.10 33.00 2.89
C GLU A 69 -0.95 33.70 2.01
N ILE A 70 -1.52 32.98 1.05
CA ILE A 70 -2.66 33.42 0.24
C ILE A 70 -3.93 32.76 0.79
N ARG A 71 -4.83 33.59 1.33
CA ARG A 71 -6.11 33.21 1.95
C ARG A 71 -7.25 33.41 0.96
N VAL A 72 -7.88 32.32 0.56
CA VAL A 72 -8.92 32.33 -0.49
C VAL A 72 -10.30 32.20 0.15
N VAL A 73 -11.17 33.18 -0.07
CA VAL A 73 -12.52 33.17 0.52
C VAL A 73 -13.42 32.12 -0.13
N ARG A 74 -14.29 31.46 0.65
CA ARG A 74 -15.16 30.36 0.20
C ARG A 74 -16.56 30.80 -0.25
N ASN A 75 -16.96 32.04 0.06
CA ASN A 75 -18.31 32.55 -0.21
C ASN A 75 -18.56 33.01 -1.65
N ARG A 76 -17.68 32.63 -2.58
CA ARG A 76 -17.78 32.90 -4.02
C ARG A 76 -17.26 31.71 -4.82
N GLN A 77 -17.57 31.70 -6.12
CA GLN A 77 -16.95 30.74 -7.03
C GLN A 77 -15.61 31.27 -7.57
N HIS A 78 -14.58 30.43 -7.48
CA HIS A 78 -13.28 30.62 -8.12
C HIS A 78 -13.20 29.71 -9.33
N ILE A 79 -13.63 30.20 -10.48
CA ILE A 79 -13.72 29.42 -11.73
C ILE A 79 -12.56 29.72 -12.67
N ASN A 80 -12.36 28.85 -13.64
CA ASN A 80 -11.36 29.00 -14.69
C ASN A 80 -9.93 29.12 -14.12
N GLN A 81 -9.63 28.33 -13.09
CA GLN A 81 -8.37 28.38 -12.37
C GLN A 81 -7.27 27.64 -13.15
N TRP A 82 -6.10 28.27 -13.21
CA TRP A 82 -4.82 27.64 -13.57
C TRP A 82 -3.74 28.43 -12.83
N ILE A 83 -3.23 27.81 -11.77
CA ILE A 83 -2.26 28.41 -10.85
C ILE A 83 -0.92 27.77 -11.16
N HIS A 84 -0.07 28.53 -11.86
CA HIS A 84 1.26 28.09 -12.29
C HIS A 84 2.33 28.70 -11.39
N LEU A 85 3.07 27.85 -10.68
CA LEU A 85 4.08 28.20 -9.70
C LEU A 85 5.44 27.63 -10.13
N THR A 86 6.39 28.51 -10.44
CA THR A 86 7.73 28.13 -10.91
C THR A 86 8.80 28.74 -10.01
N ASP A 87 9.75 27.93 -9.56
CA ASP A 87 10.91 28.35 -8.75
C ASP A 87 10.52 29.11 -7.46
N TRP A 88 9.50 28.64 -6.73
CA TRP A 88 9.11 29.19 -5.41
C TRP A 88 10.08 28.75 -4.31
N ASP A 89 11.31 29.20 -4.44
CA ASP A 89 12.43 28.79 -3.60
C ASP A 89 12.40 29.52 -2.24
N PRO A 90 12.38 28.79 -1.11
CA PRO A 90 12.42 29.38 0.23
C PRO A 90 13.60 30.34 0.48
N ALA A 91 14.73 30.15 -0.19
CA ALA A 91 15.91 30.99 -0.07
C ALA A 91 15.84 32.27 -0.90
N LEU A 92 15.00 32.31 -1.94
CA LEU A 92 14.89 33.45 -2.86
C LEU A 92 13.65 34.29 -2.60
N VAL A 93 12.48 33.65 -2.51
CA VAL A 93 11.18 34.32 -2.38
C VAL A 93 10.39 33.85 -1.15
N GLY A 94 10.85 32.80 -0.46
CA GLY A 94 10.12 32.21 0.65
C GLY A 94 9.19 31.08 0.20
N SER A 95 8.72 30.28 1.15
CA SER A 95 7.72 29.22 0.88
C SER A 95 6.34 29.84 0.71
N LEU A 96 5.48 29.23 -0.11
CA LEU A 96 4.13 29.72 -0.35
C LEU A 96 3.08 28.78 0.24
N THR A 97 2.14 29.32 1.02
CA THR A 97 0.92 28.60 1.43
C THR A 97 -0.30 29.19 0.73
N ILE A 98 -1.09 28.36 0.05
CA ILE A 98 -2.41 28.73 -0.47
C ILE A 98 -3.46 27.98 0.35
N VAL A 99 -4.32 28.73 1.04
CA VAL A 99 -5.27 28.17 2.00
C VAL A 99 -6.70 28.69 1.78
N GLY A 100 -7.65 27.76 1.75
CA GLY A 100 -9.08 28.05 1.66
C GLY A 100 -9.81 28.11 3.01
N GLY A 101 -11.12 28.29 2.95
CA GLY A 101 -12.03 28.19 4.09
C GLY A 101 -12.39 29.52 4.76
N TYR A 102 -11.93 30.67 4.27
CA TYR A 102 -12.25 31.97 4.88
C TYR A 102 -13.62 32.49 4.41
N ASP A 103 -14.48 32.99 5.28
CA ASP A 103 -15.78 33.57 4.87
C ASP A 103 -15.60 34.96 4.27
N THR A 104 -14.64 35.73 4.78
CA THR A 104 -14.32 37.09 4.35
C THR A 104 -12.82 37.35 4.32
N CYS A 105 -12.41 38.43 3.66
CA CYS A 105 -11.01 38.85 3.60
C CYS A 105 -10.47 39.51 4.89
N THR A 106 -11.23 39.43 5.98
CA THR A 106 -10.82 39.93 7.31
C THR A 106 -10.78 38.84 8.37
N ASP A 107 -11.15 37.61 8.01
CA ASP A 107 -11.25 36.52 8.96
C ASP A 107 -9.87 36.03 9.37
N ALA A 108 -9.67 35.86 10.68
CA ALA A 108 -8.43 35.32 11.23
C ALA A 108 -8.40 33.78 11.24
N VAL A 109 -9.56 33.13 11.06
CA VAL A 109 -9.73 31.67 11.19
C VAL A 109 -10.54 31.17 10.00
N TRP A 110 -10.13 30.04 9.43
CA TRP A 110 -10.83 29.35 8.36
C TRP A 110 -11.89 28.37 8.91
N SER A 111 -12.92 28.10 8.13
CA SER A 111 -13.89 27.02 8.35
C SER A 111 -14.26 26.32 7.04
N GLY A 112 -14.11 25.00 6.99
CA GLY A 112 -14.35 24.22 5.76
C GLY A 112 -13.31 24.48 4.66
N ARG A 113 -13.69 24.24 3.40
CA ARG A 113 -12.81 24.40 2.22
C ARG A 113 -13.29 25.47 1.27
N THR A 114 -12.37 26.01 0.46
CA THR A 114 -12.70 26.86 -0.69
C THR A 114 -12.64 26.05 -1.98
N THR A 115 -13.70 26.10 -2.79
CA THR A 115 -13.76 25.43 -4.09
C THR A 115 -13.04 26.24 -5.17
N LEU A 116 -12.05 25.63 -5.80
CA LEU A 116 -11.32 26.10 -6.98
C LEU A 116 -11.72 25.21 -8.17
N ILE A 117 -12.37 25.81 -9.16
CA ILE A 117 -12.88 25.11 -10.35
C ILE A 117 -11.92 25.41 -11.50
N GLY A 118 -11.38 24.36 -12.10
CA GLY A 118 -10.38 24.46 -13.16
C GLY A 118 -10.88 25.02 -14.49
N ARG A 119 -10.05 24.84 -15.53
CA ARG A 119 -10.28 25.31 -16.90
C ARG A 119 -9.77 24.31 -17.93
N THR A 120 -10.36 24.36 -19.12
CA THR A 120 -10.03 23.42 -20.19
C THR A 120 -8.55 23.46 -20.58
N GLY A 121 -7.90 22.29 -20.57
CA GLY A 121 -6.58 22.08 -21.17
C GLY A 121 -5.39 22.46 -20.28
N LYS A 122 -5.60 22.82 -19.02
CA LYS A 122 -4.52 23.13 -18.07
C LYS A 122 -4.81 22.53 -16.70
N PRO A 123 -3.78 22.11 -15.92
CA PRO A 123 -3.98 21.71 -14.53
C PRO A 123 -4.58 22.84 -13.70
N VAL A 124 -5.28 22.51 -12.59
CA VAL A 124 -5.68 23.55 -11.63
C VAL A 124 -4.45 24.13 -10.94
N PHE A 125 -3.54 23.26 -10.50
CA PHE A 125 -2.21 23.61 -10.01
C PHE A 125 -1.13 22.97 -10.89
N GLU A 126 -0.20 23.79 -11.37
CA GLU A 126 1.02 23.38 -12.07
C GLU A 126 2.20 23.94 -11.27
N ILE A 127 3.01 23.06 -10.66
CA ILE A 127 4.11 23.43 -9.76
C ILE A 127 5.38 22.81 -10.29
N ASP A 128 6.32 23.64 -10.76
CA ASP A 128 7.52 23.19 -11.47
C ASP A 128 8.78 23.98 -11.08
N THR A 129 9.89 23.60 -11.71
CA THR A 129 11.21 24.21 -11.51
C THR A 129 11.93 24.37 -12.85
N VAL A 130 12.66 25.48 -13.04
CA VAL A 130 13.50 25.75 -14.24
C VAL A 130 14.98 25.91 -13.88
N GLY A 131 15.35 25.83 -12.60
CA GLY A 131 16.74 25.86 -12.14
C GLY A 131 16.92 25.93 -10.63
N GLU A 132 15.85 26.14 -9.87
CA GLU A 132 15.83 26.21 -8.41
C GLU A 132 14.84 25.18 -7.85
N THR A 133 14.37 25.38 -6.61
CA THR A 133 13.31 24.55 -6.00
C THR A 133 11.98 25.30 -5.90
N SER A 134 10.87 24.57 -5.76
CA SER A 134 9.56 25.13 -5.43
C SER A 134 9.05 24.51 -4.14
N ASN A 135 8.70 25.30 -3.12
CA ASN A 135 8.13 24.80 -1.86
C ASN A 135 6.74 25.41 -1.62
N VAL A 136 5.70 24.60 -1.82
CA VAL A 136 4.31 25.06 -1.84
C VAL A 136 3.45 24.19 -0.91
N THR A 137 2.58 24.83 -0.13
CA THR A 137 1.53 24.15 0.65
C THR A 137 0.16 24.52 0.12
N LEU A 138 -0.67 23.52 -0.16
CA LEU A 138 -2.08 23.64 -0.50
C LEU A 138 -2.91 23.17 0.69
N ARG A 139 -3.80 24.02 1.23
CA ARG A 139 -4.54 23.69 2.45
C ARG A 139 -6.02 24.04 2.37
N ASN A 140 -6.90 23.18 2.86
CA ASN A 140 -8.34 23.44 2.93
C ASN A 140 -8.96 23.85 1.58
N LEU A 141 -8.57 23.17 0.50
CA LEU A 141 -9.05 23.45 -0.84
C LEU A 141 -9.93 22.30 -1.35
N GLU A 142 -10.93 22.63 -2.13
CA GLU A 142 -11.59 21.67 -3.01
C GLU A 142 -11.20 22.01 -4.44
N ILE A 143 -10.33 21.18 -5.02
CA ILE A 143 -9.78 21.29 -6.36
C ILE A 143 -10.68 20.47 -7.29
N LEU A 144 -11.60 21.17 -7.95
CA LEU A 144 -12.70 20.59 -8.71
C LEU A 144 -12.44 20.66 -10.22
N GLY A 145 -12.49 19.50 -10.87
CA GLY A 145 -12.36 19.37 -12.31
C GLY A 145 -13.61 19.82 -13.08
N ILE A 146 -13.44 20.00 -14.38
CA ILE A 146 -14.53 20.25 -15.34
C ILE A 146 -14.62 19.18 -16.42
N THR A 147 -15.76 19.13 -17.11
CA THR A 147 -15.91 18.31 -18.32
C THR A 147 -14.94 18.76 -19.41
N GLY A 148 -14.10 17.86 -19.93
CA GLY A 148 -13.11 18.16 -20.98
C GLY A 148 -11.64 18.01 -20.57
N GLY A 149 -11.37 17.63 -19.33
CA GLY A 149 -10.12 17.01 -18.91
C GLY A 149 -8.99 17.96 -18.57
N GLU A 150 -8.79 18.10 -17.26
CA GLU A 150 -7.62 18.68 -16.64
C GLU A 150 -7.05 17.71 -15.60
N GLU A 151 -5.80 17.95 -15.23
CA GLU A 151 -5.17 17.34 -14.05
C GLU A 151 -5.53 18.23 -12.85
N GLY A 152 -5.76 17.63 -11.67
CA GLY A 152 -5.97 18.43 -10.47
C GLY A 152 -4.70 19.18 -10.07
N VAL A 153 -3.65 18.42 -9.76
CA VAL A 153 -2.36 18.95 -9.30
C VAL A 153 -1.23 18.27 -10.07
N LEU A 154 -0.46 19.05 -10.82
CA LEU A 154 0.77 18.62 -11.49
C LEU A 154 1.97 19.18 -10.73
N VAL A 155 2.87 18.29 -10.31
CA VAL A 155 4.12 18.62 -9.60
C VAL A 155 5.29 18.01 -10.36
N GLU A 156 6.24 18.86 -10.75
CA GLU A 156 7.39 18.48 -11.58
C GLU A 156 8.69 19.06 -11.03
N GLY A 157 9.81 18.42 -11.37
CA GLY A 157 11.14 18.90 -11.02
C GLY A 157 11.42 18.77 -9.52
N ALA A 158 12.40 19.52 -9.01
CA ALA A 158 12.76 19.52 -7.58
C ALA A 158 11.75 20.29 -6.70
N SER A 159 10.45 20.11 -6.97
CA SER A 159 9.35 20.73 -6.25
C SER A 159 8.98 19.90 -5.02
N THR A 160 8.81 20.56 -3.87
CA THR A 160 8.28 20.00 -2.63
C THR A 160 6.88 20.56 -2.38
N VAL A 161 5.86 19.70 -2.37
CA VAL A 161 4.46 20.11 -2.23
C VAL A 161 3.78 19.38 -1.08
N SER A 162 3.17 20.14 -0.17
CA SER A 162 2.29 19.61 0.88
C SER A 162 0.83 19.85 0.50
N ILE A 163 -0.01 18.81 0.53
CA ILE A 163 -1.45 18.87 0.25
C ILE A 163 -2.18 18.45 1.51
N GLU A 164 -2.83 19.41 2.17
CA GLU A 164 -3.36 19.24 3.53
C GLU A 164 -4.86 19.53 3.57
N ASN A 165 -5.65 18.58 4.08
CA ASN A 165 -7.11 18.73 4.19
C ASN A 165 -7.78 19.20 2.88
N CYS A 166 -7.36 18.63 1.75
CA CYS A 166 -7.87 18.98 0.43
C CYS A 166 -8.79 17.90 -0.13
N GLN A 167 -9.64 18.29 -1.08
CA GLN A 167 -10.37 17.36 -1.95
C GLN A 167 -9.97 17.61 -3.39
N ILE A 168 -9.47 16.60 -4.09
CA ILE A 168 -9.07 16.66 -5.49
C ILE A 168 -10.01 15.71 -6.25
N ARG A 169 -10.95 16.28 -7.01
CA ARG A 169 -12.03 15.47 -7.58
C ARG A 169 -12.49 15.87 -8.97
N ASP A 170 -13.03 14.88 -9.68
CA ASP A 170 -13.69 14.99 -10.99
C ASP A 170 -12.75 15.44 -12.14
N HIS A 171 -11.46 15.10 -12.05
CA HIS A 171 -10.46 15.41 -13.07
C HIS A 171 -10.34 14.29 -14.10
N GLN A 172 -10.38 14.62 -15.40
CA GLN A 172 -10.30 13.61 -16.48
C GLN A 172 -8.89 13.40 -17.06
N LYS A 173 -7.87 13.99 -16.44
CA LYS A 173 -6.45 13.67 -16.72
C LYS A 173 -5.67 13.20 -15.49
N GLY A 174 -6.36 12.93 -14.38
CA GLY A 174 -5.78 12.47 -13.12
C GLY A 174 -5.96 13.48 -11.99
N GLY A 175 -5.95 12.97 -10.76
CA GLY A 175 -6.04 13.81 -9.57
C GLY A 175 -4.72 14.53 -9.30
N ILE A 176 -3.66 13.75 -9.07
CA ILE A 176 -2.31 14.23 -8.73
C ILE A 176 -1.29 13.54 -9.63
N ALA A 177 -0.39 14.33 -10.21
CA ALA A 177 0.76 13.85 -10.96
C ALA A 177 2.05 14.37 -10.33
N ALA A 178 2.95 13.48 -9.93
CA ALA A 178 4.28 13.80 -9.42
C ALA A 178 5.32 13.20 -10.35
N THR A 179 6.20 14.05 -10.93
CA THR A 179 7.23 13.57 -11.86
C THR A 179 8.58 14.23 -11.65
N SER A 180 9.63 13.64 -12.23
CA SER A 180 10.91 14.31 -12.47
C SER A 180 11.60 14.85 -11.21
N GLY A 181 11.60 14.07 -10.12
CA GLY A 181 12.21 14.44 -8.84
C GLY A 181 11.29 15.15 -7.86
N ALA A 182 10.00 15.30 -8.19
CA ALA A 182 9.01 15.90 -7.30
C ALA A 182 8.92 15.16 -5.96
N ASN A 183 8.66 15.90 -4.89
CA ASN A 183 8.37 15.38 -3.56
C ASN A 183 6.99 15.88 -3.13
N VAL A 184 6.02 14.97 -3.00
CA VAL A 184 4.64 15.31 -2.64
C VAL A 184 4.25 14.61 -1.34
N THR A 185 3.79 15.39 -0.36
CA THR A 185 3.15 14.86 0.85
C THR A 185 1.66 15.16 0.79
N ILE A 186 0.83 14.14 1.01
CA ILE A 186 -0.63 14.26 1.00
C ILE A 186 -1.14 13.85 2.37
N ASP A 187 -1.73 14.79 3.11
CA ASP A 187 -2.20 14.57 4.47
C ASP A 187 -3.66 14.99 4.65
N PHE A 188 -4.40 14.16 5.38
CA PHE A 188 -5.82 14.35 5.70
C PHE A 188 -6.69 14.74 4.49
N SER A 189 -6.34 14.25 3.31
CA SER A 189 -6.93 14.68 2.04
C SER A 189 -7.63 13.53 1.33
N PHE A 190 -8.43 13.87 0.33
CA PHE A 190 -9.14 12.89 -0.50
C PHE A 190 -8.92 13.16 -1.99
N VAL A 191 -8.60 12.10 -2.74
CA VAL A 191 -8.43 12.07 -4.19
C VAL A 191 -9.52 11.17 -4.77
N ILE A 192 -10.52 11.77 -5.43
CA ILE A 192 -11.82 11.13 -5.66
C ILE A 192 -12.30 11.28 -7.10
N ASN A 193 -12.82 10.20 -7.69
CA ASN A 193 -13.52 10.26 -8.98
C ASN A 193 -12.70 10.91 -10.10
N ASN A 194 -11.40 10.66 -10.10
CA ASN A 194 -10.50 11.12 -11.14
C ASN A 194 -10.26 10.01 -12.15
N THR A 195 -10.05 10.38 -13.40
CA THR A 195 -9.79 9.44 -14.49
C THR A 195 -8.49 9.81 -15.20
N ARG A 196 -7.62 8.83 -15.41
CA ARG A 196 -6.38 8.95 -16.17
C ARG A 196 -6.10 7.65 -16.91
N LEU A 197 -5.21 7.67 -17.90
CA LEU A 197 -4.75 6.45 -18.54
C LEU A 197 -4.04 5.51 -17.55
N PHE A 198 -3.16 6.09 -16.73
CA PHE A 198 -2.42 5.41 -15.67
C PHE A 198 -2.47 6.25 -14.41
N GLY A 199 -2.83 5.69 -13.26
CA GLY A 199 -2.87 6.43 -11.99
C GLY A 199 -4.03 7.40 -11.93
N GLY A 200 -5.26 6.88 -11.93
CA GLY A 200 -6.48 7.71 -11.93
C GLY A 200 -6.46 8.74 -10.80
N GLY A 201 -6.12 8.29 -9.59
CA GLY A 201 -5.91 9.17 -8.44
C GLY A 201 -4.53 9.82 -8.44
N ILE A 202 -3.48 9.02 -8.29
CA ILE A 202 -2.08 9.44 -8.16
C ILE A 202 -1.25 8.77 -9.26
N PHE A 203 -0.56 9.60 -10.05
CA PHE A 203 0.48 9.16 -10.97
C PHE A 203 1.84 9.61 -10.43
N CYS A 204 2.75 8.65 -10.22
CA CYS A 204 4.10 8.90 -9.74
C CYS A 204 5.13 8.31 -10.70
N ASP A 205 6.02 9.15 -11.22
CA ASP A 205 7.08 8.73 -12.15
C ASP A 205 8.41 9.41 -11.83
N ALA A 206 9.41 8.64 -11.43
CA ALA A 206 10.70 9.19 -10.97
C ALA A 206 10.55 10.29 -9.90
N ALA A 207 9.60 10.12 -8.98
CA ALA A 207 9.24 11.08 -7.93
C ALA A 207 9.11 10.39 -6.57
N THR A 208 8.95 11.18 -5.51
CA THR A 208 8.64 10.69 -4.16
C THR A 208 7.25 11.17 -3.75
N VAL A 209 6.41 10.25 -3.31
CA VAL A 209 5.07 10.56 -2.79
C VAL A 209 4.90 9.90 -1.43
N THR A 210 4.49 10.66 -0.42
CA THR A 210 4.04 10.14 0.87
C THR A 210 2.59 10.52 1.06
N SER A 211 1.73 9.54 1.33
CA SER A 211 0.29 9.74 1.40
C SER A 211 -0.27 9.16 2.68
N ALA A 212 -1.04 9.96 3.41
CA ALA A 212 -1.95 9.62 4.49
C ALA A 212 -3.41 9.97 4.07
N ALA A 213 -3.73 9.67 2.81
CA ALA A 213 -4.92 10.16 2.13
C ALA A 213 -5.90 9.04 1.75
N GLY A 214 -7.14 9.44 1.51
CA GLY A 214 -8.10 8.61 0.80
C GLY A 214 -8.03 8.73 -0.69
N VAL A 215 -7.76 7.62 -1.37
CA VAL A 215 -7.75 7.54 -2.82
C VAL A 215 -8.84 6.57 -3.23
N TYR A 216 -9.99 7.10 -3.65
CA TYR A 216 -11.16 6.26 -3.89
C TYR A 216 -12.01 6.67 -5.09
N LEU A 217 -12.69 5.69 -5.68
CA LEU A 217 -13.53 5.84 -6.87
C LEU A 217 -12.78 6.40 -8.10
N ASN A 218 -11.45 6.25 -8.17
CA ASN A 218 -10.68 6.68 -9.31
C ASN A 218 -10.60 5.58 -10.37
N ASN A 219 -10.36 6.00 -11.61
CA ASN A 219 -10.32 5.13 -12.78
C ASN A 219 -9.02 5.32 -13.57
N GLY A 220 -8.15 4.31 -13.54
CA GLY A 220 -6.93 4.21 -14.32
C GLY A 220 -7.21 3.35 -15.53
N THR A 221 -7.60 3.93 -16.67
CA THR A 221 -8.23 3.16 -17.76
C THR A 221 -7.37 2.04 -18.34
N LEU A 222 -6.06 2.05 -18.10
CA LEU A 222 -5.18 0.91 -18.31
C LEU A 222 -4.62 0.40 -16.98
N GLY A 223 -3.92 1.24 -16.23
CA GLY A 223 -3.18 0.76 -15.06
C GLY A 223 -3.31 1.64 -13.82
N GLY A 224 -3.39 1.03 -12.65
CA GLY A 224 -3.33 1.75 -11.38
C GLY A 224 -4.56 2.64 -11.18
N GLY A 225 -5.68 2.03 -10.80
CA GLY A 225 -6.94 2.76 -10.65
C GLY A 225 -6.81 3.92 -9.68
N ALA A 226 -6.24 3.62 -8.51
CA ALA A 226 -5.86 4.60 -7.51
C ALA A 226 -4.48 5.18 -7.80
N VAL A 227 -3.49 4.29 -7.99
CA VAL A 227 -2.08 4.63 -7.99
C VAL A 227 -1.36 3.93 -9.13
N TYR A 228 -0.59 4.69 -9.90
CA TYR A 228 0.43 4.15 -10.79
C TYR A 228 1.80 4.68 -10.41
N ALA A 229 2.74 3.78 -10.10
CA ALA A 229 4.11 4.10 -9.70
C ALA A 229 5.11 3.52 -10.70
N ALA A 230 5.95 4.38 -11.29
CA ALA A 230 6.91 4.00 -12.33
C ALA A 230 8.24 4.78 -12.24
N GLY A 231 9.20 4.39 -13.08
CA GLY A 231 10.44 5.14 -13.30
C GLY A 231 11.30 5.32 -12.04
N GLY A 232 11.29 4.35 -11.13
CA GLY A 232 11.96 4.49 -9.84
C GLY A 232 11.22 5.37 -8.83
N CYS A 233 9.92 5.61 -9.03
CA CYS A 233 9.07 6.26 -8.04
C CYS A 233 9.23 5.61 -6.66
N THR A 234 9.31 6.41 -5.61
CA THR A 234 9.20 5.96 -4.22
C THR A 234 7.87 6.46 -3.66
N LEU A 235 6.92 5.54 -3.45
CA LEU A 235 5.62 5.82 -2.89
C LEU A 235 5.50 5.18 -1.51
N SER A 236 5.11 5.98 -0.52
CA SER A 236 4.75 5.48 0.81
C SER A 236 3.29 5.81 1.12
N LEU A 237 2.48 4.77 1.33
CA LEU A 237 1.15 4.88 1.92
C LEU A 237 1.30 4.58 3.40
N VAL A 238 1.09 5.59 4.24
CA VAL A 238 1.28 5.46 5.68
C VAL A 238 -0.05 5.20 6.40
N GLU A 239 0.04 4.97 7.71
CA GLU A 239 -1.11 4.69 8.57
C GLU A 239 -2.26 5.68 8.36
N GLY A 240 -3.48 5.17 8.23
CA GLY A 240 -4.67 5.97 7.91
C GLY A 240 -4.92 6.16 6.41
N SER A 241 -4.04 5.66 5.54
CA SER A 241 -4.31 5.60 4.10
C SER A 241 -5.27 4.46 3.75
N TRP A 242 -6.10 4.72 2.75
CA TRP A 242 -7.05 3.76 2.18
C TRP A 242 -7.16 3.99 0.67
N ILE A 243 -6.94 2.90 -0.07
CA ILE A 243 -7.14 2.77 -1.51
C ILE A 243 -8.42 1.95 -1.69
N ASP A 244 -9.52 2.62 -2.03
CA ASP A 244 -10.86 2.02 -1.98
C ASP A 244 -11.63 2.19 -3.30
N SER A 245 -12.23 1.10 -3.78
CA SER A 245 -13.24 1.17 -4.85
C SER A 245 -12.71 1.83 -6.13
N ASN A 246 -11.42 1.66 -6.42
CA ASN A 246 -10.81 2.15 -7.65
C ASN A 246 -10.89 1.08 -8.74
N THR A 247 -10.81 1.50 -10.00
CA THR A 247 -10.91 0.60 -11.14
C THR A 247 -9.81 0.83 -12.16
N ALA A 248 -9.27 -0.25 -12.72
CA ALA A 248 -8.34 -0.23 -13.84
C ALA A 248 -8.47 -1.50 -14.70
N THR A 249 -7.76 -1.55 -15.83
CA THR A 249 -7.53 -2.84 -16.50
C THR A 249 -6.64 -3.70 -15.62
N ASP A 250 -5.49 -3.14 -15.23
CA ASP A 250 -4.46 -3.79 -14.40
C ASP A 250 -4.20 -2.99 -13.13
N GLY A 251 -4.09 -3.65 -11.99
CA GLY A 251 -3.80 -2.95 -10.73
C GLY A 251 -4.96 -2.05 -10.33
N GLY A 252 -6.12 -2.66 -10.02
CA GLY A 252 -7.34 -1.92 -9.66
C GLY A 252 -7.07 -0.88 -8.57
N GLY A 253 -6.32 -1.28 -7.54
CA GLY A 253 -5.76 -0.37 -6.54
C GLY A 253 -4.44 0.25 -7.02
N VAL A 254 -3.38 -0.56 -7.01
CA VAL A 254 -1.99 -0.11 -7.28
C VAL A 254 -1.39 -0.86 -8.45
N PHE A 255 -0.74 -0.13 -9.36
CA PHE A 255 0.17 -0.69 -10.35
C PHE A 255 1.57 -0.11 -10.12
N ALA A 256 2.51 -0.96 -9.69
CA ALA A 256 3.93 -0.64 -9.58
C ALA A 256 4.74 -1.25 -10.74
N THR A 257 5.59 -0.46 -11.39
CA THR A 257 6.45 -0.95 -12.48
C THR A 257 7.78 -0.21 -12.61
N THR A 258 8.67 -0.69 -13.48
CA THR A 258 9.86 0.02 -13.95
C THR A 258 10.73 0.52 -12.76
N GLY A 259 11.01 -0.38 -11.81
CA GLY A 259 11.87 -0.08 -10.67
C GLY A 259 11.22 0.73 -9.55
N ALA A 260 9.89 0.89 -9.57
CA ALA A 260 9.18 1.58 -8.50
C ALA A 260 9.31 0.85 -7.15
N GLN A 261 9.37 1.63 -6.08
CA GLN A 261 9.34 1.18 -4.69
C GLN A 261 8.05 1.68 -4.06
N VAL A 262 7.17 0.76 -3.67
CA VAL A 262 5.88 1.07 -3.04
C VAL A 262 5.85 0.43 -1.66
N ASP A 263 5.83 1.26 -0.61
CA ASP A 263 5.69 0.81 0.77
C ASP A 263 4.27 1.15 1.27
N ILE A 264 3.51 0.13 1.64
CA ILE A 264 2.16 0.22 2.19
C ILE A 264 2.25 -0.18 3.66
N PHE A 265 2.11 0.79 4.57
CA PHE A 265 2.33 0.60 5.99
C PHE A 265 1.08 1.01 6.78
N GLY A 266 0.46 0.09 7.52
CA GLY A 266 -0.72 0.42 8.33
C GLY A 266 -1.93 0.90 7.51
N ALA A 267 -1.98 0.53 6.22
CA ALA A 267 -2.94 1.05 5.25
C ALA A 267 -3.83 -0.07 4.67
N HIS A 268 -4.90 0.33 3.99
CA HIS A 268 -5.87 -0.59 3.41
C HIS A 268 -5.95 -0.46 1.88
N VAL A 269 -5.80 -1.56 1.17
CA VAL A 269 -6.09 -1.68 -0.27
C VAL A 269 -7.34 -2.54 -0.40
N VAL A 270 -8.50 -1.89 -0.54
CA VAL A 270 -9.80 -2.52 -0.35
C VAL A 270 -10.76 -2.33 -1.52
N SER A 271 -11.56 -3.34 -1.86
CA SER A 271 -12.67 -3.22 -2.82
C SER A 271 -12.29 -2.68 -4.21
N ASN A 272 -11.02 -2.82 -4.61
CA ASN A 272 -10.56 -2.36 -5.91
C ASN A 272 -10.82 -3.41 -6.99
N ILE A 273 -11.03 -2.95 -8.22
CA ILE A 273 -11.45 -3.80 -9.33
C ILE A 273 -10.47 -3.67 -10.50
N ALA A 274 -9.82 -4.76 -10.86
CA ALA A 274 -9.11 -4.90 -12.13
C ALA A 274 -10.01 -5.64 -13.12
N THR A 275 -10.14 -5.13 -14.35
CA THR A 275 -10.90 -5.83 -15.40
C THR A 275 -10.09 -6.94 -16.07
N GLU A 276 -8.79 -7.05 -15.80
CA GLU A 276 -7.92 -8.14 -16.23
C GLU A 276 -7.15 -8.68 -15.01
N GLU A 277 -6.03 -8.07 -14.58
CA GLU A 277 -5.19 -8.61 -13.50
C GLU A 277 -4.90 -7.67 -12.32
N GLY A 278 -4.64 -8.26 -11.15
CA GLY A 278 -4.15 -7.52 -9.97
C GLY A 278 -5.24 -6.63 -9.38
N GLY A 279 -6.29 -7.22 -8.82
CA GLY A 279 -7.42 -6.47 -8.27
C GLY A 279 -6.97 -5.45 -7.23
N GLY A 280 -6.18 -5.91 -6.26
CA GLY A 280 -5.52 -5.06 -5.27
C GLY A 280 -4.24 -4.43 -5.83
N ILE A 281 -3.24 -5.27 -6.09
CA ILE A 281 -1.89 -4.84 -6.48
C ILE A 281 -1.40 -5.63 -7.69
N TYR A 282 -0.92 -4.89 -8.70
CA TYR A 282 -0.16 -5.39 -9.84
C TYR A 282 1.29 -4.89 -9.72
N ALA A 283 2.26 -5.80 -9.70
CA ALA A 283 3.69 -5.47 -9.66
C ALA A 283 4.43 -6.11 -10.83
N ALA A 284 5.14 -5.31 -11.63
CA ALA A 284 5.89 -5.81 -12.78
C ALA A 284 7.25 -5.17 -12.99
N GLY A 285 8.16 -5.94 -13.57
CA GLY A 285 9.46 -5.46 -14.03
C GLY A 285 10.55 -5.52 -12.97
N VAL A 286 11.76 -5.82 -13.43
CA VAL A 286 12.95 -6.00 -12.61
C VAL A 286 13.24 -4.75 -11.78
N GLY A 287 13.48 -4.95 -10.48
CA GLY A 287 13.78 -3.90 -9.52
C GLY A 287 12.54 -3.20 -8.95
N THR A 288 11.34 -3.53 -9.44
CA THR A 288 10.09 -3.11 -8.80
C THR A 288 9.91 -3.89 -7.50
N LEU A 289 9.64 -3.17 -6.42
CA LEU A 289 9.47 -3.72 -5.08
C LEU A 289 8.24 -3.13 -4.41
N VAL A 290 7.31 -3.98 -4.01
CA VAL A 290 6.16 -3.60 -3.19
C VAL A 290 6.30 -4.24 -1.82
N ARG A 291 6.19 -3.44 -0.77
CA ARG A 291 6.15 -3.92 0.62
C ARG A 291 4.82 -3.58 1.24
N VAL A 292 4.19 -4.55 1.89
CA VAL A 292 2.89 -4.44 2.51
C VAL A 292 3.04 -4.85 3.97
N PHE A 293 3.21 -3.87 4.84
CA PHE A 293 3.52 -4.05 6.26
C PHE A 293 2.34 -3.65 7.14
N ASN A 294 1.96 -4.53 8.06
CA ASN A 294 0.85 -4.29 8.99
C ASN A 294 -0.40 -3.74 8.28
N ALA A 295 -0.72 -4.29 7.11
CA ALA A 295 -1.68 -3.72 6.18
C ALA A 295 -2.66 -4.79 5.68
N SER A 296 -3.79 -4.33 5.16
CA SER A 296 -4.83 -5.20 4.60
C SER A 296 -4.95 -5.02 3.10
N VAL A 297 -4.92 -6.13 2.37
CA VAL A 297 -5.27 -6.20 0.95
C VAL A 297 -6.52 -7.05 0.84
N SER A 298 -7.67 -6.39 0.81
CA SER A 298 -8.95 -7.05 1.04
C SER A 298 -10.07 -6.73 0.06
N ASP A 299 -10.97 -7.70 -0.13
CA ASP A 299 -12.18 -7.55 -0.94
C ASP A 299 -11.92 -7.05 -2.38
N ASN A 300 -10.70 -7.22 -2.89
CA ASN A 300 -10.35 -6.78 -4.24
C ASN A 300 -10.78 -7.83 -5.26
N GLN A 301 -10.99 -7.41 -6.49
CA GLN A 301 -11.51 -8.24 -7.56
C GLN A 301 -10.66 -8.10 -8.81
N ALA A 302 -10.26 -9.23 -9.40
CA ALA A 302 -9.71 -9.27 -10.75
C ALA A 302 -10.63 -10.10 -11.66
N ALA A 303 -10.58 -9.87 -12.97
CA ALA A 303 -11.27 -10.77 -13.89
C ALA A 303 -10.51 -12.08 -14.00
N ASP A 304 -9.21 -12.02 -14.32
CA ASP A 304 -8.47 -13.20 -14.72
C ASP A 304 -7.49 -13.64 -13.63
N PHE A 305 -6.53 -12.81 -13.22
CA PHE A 305 -5.44 -13.28 -12.34
C PHE A 305 -5.15 -12.34 -11.18
N GLY A 306 -4.82 -12.91 -10.02
CA GLY A 306 -4.34 -12.13 -8.88
C GLY A 306 -5.38 -11.20 -8.28
N GLY A 307 -6.41 -11.74 -7.62
CA GLY A 307 -7.45 -10.93 -6.99
C GLY A 307 -6.85 -9.97 -5.95
N GLY A 308 -5.97 -10.50 -5.08
CA GLY A 308 -5.11 -9.71 -4.20
C GLY A 308 -3.88 -9.20 -4.95
N PHE A 309 -2.95 -10.10 -5.26
CA PHE A 309 -1.66 -9.79 -5.89
C PHE A 309 -1.48 -10.47 -7.24
N TYR A 310 -1.03 -9.70 -8.23
CA TYR A 310 -0.46 -10.19 -9.47
C TYR A 310 0.98 -9.69 -9.60
N VAL A 311 1.94 -10.61 -9.76
CA VAL A 311 3.38 -10.30 -9.73
C VAL A 311 4.11 -10.94 -10.90
N GLU A 312 4.81 -10.14 -11.69
CA GLU A 312 5.52 -10.62 -12.88
C GLU A 312 6.83 -9.92 -13.20
N ASP A 313 7.51 -10.41 -14.24
CA ASP A 313 8.67 -9.78 -14.88
C ASP A 313 9.81 -9.43 -13.92
N GLY A 314 10.03 -10.26 -12.91
CA GLY A 314 11.10 -10.07 -11.91
C GLY A 314 10.77 -9.05 -10.81
N ALA A 315 9.51 -8.62 -10.68
CA ALA A 315 9.07 -7.82 -9.55
C ALA A 315 9.04 -8.63 -8.25
N THR A 316 9.13 -7.95 -7.11
CA THR A 316 9.07 -8.57 -5.78
C THR A 316 7.97 -7.93 -4.95
N VAL A 317 7.18 -8.76 -4.26
CA VAL A 317 6.22 -8.33 -3.24
C VAL A 317 6.56 -8.99 -1.91
N ILE A 318 6.58 -8.22 -0.83
CA ILE A 318 6.74 -8.71 0.53
C ILE A 318 5.53 -8.27 1.33
N ASN A 319 4.78 -9.20 1.90
CA ASN A 319 3.71 -8.94 2.86
C ASN A 319 4.15 -9.47 4.22
N ASP A 320 4.14 -8.62 5.24
CA ASP A 320 4.76 -8.93 6.53
C ASP A 320 4.14 -8.13 7.68
N ARG A 321 4.31 -8.63 8.90
CA ARG A 321 4.05 -7.92 10.15
C ARG A 321 5.37 -7.36 10.71
N ASP A 322 5.58 -6.05 10.66
CA ASP A 322 6.87 -5.43 11.01
C ASP A 322 7.08 -5.05 12.49
N GLY A 323 6.38 -5.70 13.42
CA GLY A 323 6.47 -5.39 14.86
C GLY A 323 5.98 -3.97 15.27
N GLY A 324 5.61 -3.13 14.31
CA GLY A 324 5.00 -1.82 14.50
C GLY A 324 3.51 -1.88 14.89
N PRO A 325 2.83 -0.72 14.92
CA PRO A 325 1.40 -0.66 15.19
C PRO A 325 0.59 -1.44 14.15
N CYS A 326 -0.37 -2.22 14.63
CA CYS A 326 -1.31 -2.99 13.83
C CYS A 326 -2.67 -2.30 13.77
N PHE A 327 -3.29 -2.25 12.58
CA PHE A 327 -4.66 -1.72 12.44
C PHE A 327 -5.72 -2.63 13.09
N ASP A 328 -5.43 -3.94 13.16
CA ASP A 328 -6.23 -4.96 13.83
C ASP A 328 -5.36 -5.69 14.85
N SER A 329 -5.88 -5.89 16.06
CA SER A 329 -5.13 -6.44 17.19
C SER A 329 -4.78 -7.93 17.03
N VAL A 330 -5.41 -8.62 16.08
CA VAL A 330 -5.17 -10.04 15.81
C VAL A 330 -4.58 -10.22 14.41
N ARG A 331 -5.24 -9.66 13.41
CA ARG A 331 -4.92 -9.84 11.99
C ARG A 331 -4.17 -8.64 11.44
N CYS A 332 -2.94 -8.47 11.90
CA CYS A 332 -2.12 -7.31 11.57
C CYS A 332 -1.73 -7.20 10.09
N ALA A 333 -1.45 -8.32 9.43
CA ALA A 333 -1.14 -8.41 8.01
C ALA A 333 -2.13 -9.37 7.34
N GLN A 334 -2.82 -8.91 6.29
CA GLN A 334 -3.93 -9.65 5.68
C GLN A 334 -3.94 -9.61 4.16
N ILE A 335 -4.28 -10.76 3.57
CA ILE A 335 -4.78 -10.89 2.20
C ILE A 335 -6.13 -11.60 2.30
N SER A 336 -7.23 -10.84 2.26
CA SER A 336 -8.54 -11.40 2.62
C SER A 336 -9.71 -11.04 1.71
N GLY A 337 -10.65 -11.95 1.49
CA GLY A 337 -11.87 -11.62 0.73
C GLY A 337 -11.65 -11.33 -0.76
N ASN A 338 -10.43 -11.53 -1.29
CA ASN A 338 -10.14 -11.20 -2.68
C ASN A 338 -10.75 -12.23 -3.63
N THR A 339 -11.29 -11.77 -4.76
CA THR A 339 -12.09 -12.59 -5.67
C THR A 339 -11.63 -12.53 -7.11
N LEU A 340 -11.93 -13.60 -7.86
CA LEU A 340 -11.84 -13.62 -9.32
C LEU A 340 -13.24 -13.76 -9.91
N THR A 341 -13.52 -13.09 -11.04
CA THR A 341 -14.84 -13.19 -11.72
C THR A 341 -14.80 -13.99 -13.01
N GLY A 342 -13.63 -14.07 -13.65
CA GLY A 342 -13.34 -14.85 -14.85
C GLY A 342 -12.64 -16.16 -14.50
N ALA A 343 -12.41 -17.01 -15.51
CA ALA A 343 -11.94 -18.38 -15.31
C ALA A 343 -10.42 -18.50 -15.00
N GLY A 344 -9.78 -17.43 -14.56
CA GLY A 344 -8.38 -17.45 -14.20
C GLY A 344 -8.16 -17.85 -12.73
N PHE A 345 -7.02 -17.45 -12.19
CA PHE A 345 -6.37 -18.16 -11.08
C PHE A 345 -5.61 -17.25 -10.11
N GLY A 346 -5.35 -17.73 -8.90
CA GLY A 346 -4.63 -16.99 -7.87
C GLY A 346 -5.51 -15.89 -7.25
N SER A 347 -6.58 -16.27 -6.55
CA SER A 347 -7.49 -15.30 -5.92
C SER A 347 -6.77 -14.44 -4.89
N ALA A 348 -5.86 -15.04 -4.11
CA ALA A 348 -4.98 -14.30 -3.21
C ALA A 348 -3.72 -13.82 -3.96
N VAL A 349 -3.00 -14.74 -4.60
CA VAL A 349 -1.70 -14.45 -5.22
C VAL A 349 -1.53 -15.21 -6.54
N TYR A 350 -1.13 -14.48 -7.57
CA TYR A 350 -0.66 -15.01 -8.86
C TYR A 350 0.75 -14.48 -9.17
N ILE A 351 1.65 -15.38 -9.56
CA ILE A 351 3.06 -15.08 -9.83
C ILE A 351 3.46 -15.68 -11.18
N THR A 352 4.08 -14.87 -12.05
CA THR A 352 4.59 -15.35 -13.33
C THR A 352 5.91 -14.69 -13.73
N MET A 353 6.53 -15.17 -14.81
CA MET A 353 7.68 -14.52 -15.49
C MET A 353 8.82 -14.06 -14.55
N GLY A 354 9.14 -14.84 -13.52
CA GLY A 354 10.22 -14.54 -12.59
C GLY A 354 9.84 -13.63 -11.43
N GLY A 355 8.56 -13.32 -11.25
CA GLY A 355 8.05 -12.60 -10.09
C GLY A 355 8.30 -13.35 -8.77
N SER A 356 8.35 -12.64 -7.66
CA SER A 356 8.57 -13.23 -6.34
C SER A 356 7.63 -12.63 -5.29
N VAL A 357 7.04 -13.50 -4.45
CA VAL A 357 6.21 -13.09 -3.33
C VAL A 357 6.71 -13.77 -2.06
N SER A 358 6.89 -12.98 -0.99
CA SER A 358 7.11 -13.48 0.36
C SER A 358 5.94 -13.07 1.25
N LEU A 359 5.31 -14.03 1.90
CA LEU A 359 4.25 -13.84 2.88
C LEU A 359 4.77 -14.26 4.26
N ILE A 360 4.85 -13.31 5.18
CA ILE A 360 5.43 -13.50 6.51
C ILE A 360 4.38 -13.07 7.53
N GLN A 361 4.11 -13.89 8.55
CA GLN A 361 3.20 -13.52 9.65
C GLN A 361 1.84 -12.98 9.15
N THR A 362 1.29 -13.62 8.10
CA THR A 362 0.16 -13.12 7.32
C THR A 362 -1.07 -14.02 7.47
N TYR A 363 -2.25 -13.41 7.54
CA TYR A 363 -3.54 -14.11 7.43
C TYR A 363 -4.02 -14.07 5.97
N VAL A 364 -4.14 -15.23 5.34
CA VAL A 364 -4.69 -15.39 3.98
C VAL A 364 -6.04 -16.09 4.07
N GLU A 365 -7.11 -15.30 3.99
CA GLU A 365 -8.44 -15.78 4.39
C GLU A 365 -9.57 -15.36 3.45
N ASN A 366 -10.59 -16.19 3.30
CA ASN A 366 -11.81 -15.81 2.57
C ASN A 366 -11.59 -15.42 1.10
N ASN A 367 -10.44 -15.75 0.50
CA ASN A 367 -10.20 -15.46 -0.92
C ASN A 367 -10.85 -16.54 -1.78
N SER A 368 -11.49 -16.17 -2.89
CA SER A 368 -12.26 -17.12 -3.70
C SER A 368 -12.08 -16.91 -5.20
N GLY A 369 -11.78 -17.96 -5.95
CA GLY A 369 -11.87 -17.98 -7.41
C GLY A 369 -13.18 -18.63 -7.88
N PRO A 370 -13.59 -18.49 -9.16
CA PRO A 370 -14.78 -19.15 -9.66
C PRO A 370 -14.50 -20.63 -9.95
N GLY A 371 -15.40 -21.50 -9.49
CA GLY A 371 -15.39 -22.93 -9.77
C GLY A 371 -14.40 -23.72 -8.91
N ASN A 372 -14.52 -25.05 -9.00
CA ASN A 372 -13.51 -26.03 -8.54
C ASN A 372 -12.15 -25.93 -9.27
N THR A 373 -11.92 -24.88 -10.06
CA THR A 373 -10.69 -24.61 -10.83
C THR A 373 -9.92 -23.40 -10.30
N GLY A 374 -10.48 -22.62 -9.38
CA GLY A 374 -9.76 -21.53 -8.73
C GLY A 374 -8.62 -22.04 -7.85
N PHE A 375 -7.55 -21.24 -7.77
CA PHE A 375 -6.40 -21.47 -6.90
C PHE A 375 -6.25 -20.30 -5.95
N VAL A 376 -5.88 -20.55 -4.69
CA VAL A 376 -5.56 -19.47 -3.74
C VAL A 376 -4.22 -18.85 -4.12
N PHE A 377 -3.21 -19.72 -4.25
CA PHE A 377 -1.85 -19.36 -4.65
C PHE A 377 -1.48 -20.05 -5.96
N PHE A 378 -1.02 -19.28 -6.95
CA PHE A 378 -0.48 -19.83 -8.18
C PHE A 378 0.86 -19.16 -8.53
N ALA A 379 1.93 -19.97 -8.60
CA ALA A 379 3.20 -19.57 -9.19
C ALA A 379 3.49 -20.36 -10.48
N THR A 380 3.82 -19.66 -11.55
CA THR A 380 4.19 -20.26 -12.85
C THR A 380 5.43 -19.62 -13.47
N GLY A 381 6.18 -20.39 -14.22
CA GLY A 381 7.32 -19.88 -14.99
C GLY A 381 8.65 -19.93 -14.23
N THR A 382 9.72 -19.78 -15.01
CA THR A 382 11.08 -19.93 -14.50
C THR A 382 11.45 -18.76 -13.60
N ASN A 383 12.11 -19.06 -12.48
CA ASN A 383 12.48 -18.12 -11.42
C ASN A 383 11.29 -17.47 -10.69
N SER A 384 10.05 -17.91 -10.93
CA SER A 384 8.92 -17.45 -10.16
C SER A 384 8.91 -18.16 -8.80
N SER A 385 8.77 -17.42 -7.70
CA SER A 385 8.82 -17.99 -6.36
C SER A 385 7.75 -17.45 -5.41
N LEU A 386 7.17 -18.36 -4.62
CA LEU A 386 6.32 -18.02 -3.48
C LEU A 386 6.98 -18.57 -2.21
N ASN A 387 7.24 -17.70 -1.24
CA ASN A 387 7.78 -18.07 0.07
C ASN A 387 6.76 -17.71 1.15
N LEU A 388 6.47 -18.64 2.05
CA LEU A 388 5.57 -18.42 3.19
C LEU A 388 6.27 -18.80 4.49
N GLU A 389 6.17 -17.94 5.51
CA GLU A 389 6.60 -18.26 6.87
C GLU A 389 5.63 -17.69 7.92
N GLY A 390 5.09 -18.54 8.79
CA GLY A 390 4.14 -18.11 9.81
C GLY A 390 2.81 -17.63 9.21
N VAL A 391 2.23 -18.40 8.30
CA VAL A 391 1.03 -17.99 7.54
C VAL A 391 -0.17 -18.82 7.92
N GLN A 392 -1.29 -18.17 8.21
CA GLN A 392 -2.59 -18.81 8.34
C GLN A 392 -3.34 -18.81 7.00
N VAL A 393 -3.84 -19.97 6.56
CA VAL A 393 -4.64 -20.13 5.34
C VAL A 393 -6.01 -20.71 5.69
N TRP A 394 -7.04 -19.86 5.75
CA TRP A 394 -8.36 -20.26 6.29
C TRP A 394 -9.54 -19.78 5.45
N ASN A 395 -10.56 -20.64 5.32
CA ASN A 395 -11.84 -20.35 4.65
C ASN A 395 -11.69 -19.78 3.23
N ASN A 396 -10.66 -20.18 2.49
CA ASN A 396 -10.51 -19.82 1.09
C ASN A 396 -11.34 -20.76 0.19
N GLY A 397 -11.91 -20.18 -0.88
CA GLY A 397 -12.69 -20.86 -1.91
C GLY A 397 -11.84 -21.26 -3.10
N ALA A 398 -11.37 -22.52 -3.16
CA ALA A 398 -10.51 -23.00 -4.24
C ALA A 398 -10.60 -24.52 -4.43
N GLY A 399 -10.31 -25.01 -5.64
CA GLY A 399 -10.15 -26.45 -5.88
C GLY A 399 -8.80 -26.99 -5.42
N VAL A 400 -7.80 -26.11 -5.34
CA VAL A 400 -6.43 -26.40 -4.92
C VAL A 400 -5.87 -25.18 -4.20
N LEU A 401 -5.17 -25.36 -3.07
CA LEU A 401 -4.58 -24.24 -2.34
C LEU A 401 -3.33 -23.70 -3.05
N PHE A 402 -2.39 -24.58 -3.38
CA PHE A 402 -1.13 -24.23 -4.01
C PHE A 402 -0.98 -24.87 -5.40
N LEU A 403 -0.74 -24.05 -6.43
CA LEU A 403 -0.33 -24.53 -7.75
C LEU A 403 1.06 -24.01 -8.10
N GLY A 404 1.97 -24.93 -8.39
CA GLY A 404 3.26 -24.63 -9.01
C GLY A 404 3.30 -25.16 -10.44
N GLU A 405 3.70 -24.33 -11.40
CA GLU A 405 3.88 -24.73 -12.80
C GLU A 405 5.18 -24.18 -13.41
N ALA A 406 5.68 -24.85 -14.45
CA ALA A 406 6.71 -24.34 -15.35
C ALA A 406 8.01 -23.91 -14.64
N SER A 407 8.50 -24.78 -13.74
CA SER A 407 9.70 -24.58 -12.91
C SER A 407 9.60 -23.49 -11.85
N ALA A 408 8.38 -23.07 -11.49
CA ALA A 408 8.16 -22.24 -10.31
C ALA A 408 8.50 -23.00 -9.02
N VAL A 409 8.87 -22.26 -7.99
CA VAL A 409 9.25 -22.80 -6.67
C VAL A 409 8.30 -22.27 -5.60
N ILE A 410 7.76 -23.17 -4.78
CA ILE A 410 6.94 -22.81 -3.62
C ILE A 410 7.61 -23.34 -2.36
N GLU A 411 7.99 -22.45 -1.45
CA GLU A 411 8.55 -22.79 -0.15
C GLU A 411 7.57 -22.36 0.95
N ALA A 412 7.15 -23.30 1.80
CA ALA A 412 6.21 -23.05 2.87
C ALA A 412 6.76 -23.60 4.18
N ALA A 413 7.01 -22.70 5.14
CA ALA A 413 7.42 -23.02 6.49
C ALA A 413 6.39 -22.48 7.49
N TYR A 414 6.12 -23.22 8.57
CA TYR A 414 5.23 -22.73 9.63
C TYR A 414 3.88 -22.22 9.11
N VAL A 415 3.25 -22.98 8.20
CA VAL A 415 1.92 -22.68 7.66
C VAL A 415 0.87 -23.48 8.41
N SER A 416 -0.22 -22.82 8.83
CA SER A 416 -1.43 -23.47 9.35
C SER A 416 -2.55 -23.31 8.34
N ALA A 417 -2.99 -24.40 7.71
CA ALA A 417 -4.14 -24.42 6.80
C ALA A 417 -5.24 -25.33 7.34
N ALA A 418 -6.49 -24.84 7.36
CA ALA A 418 -7.68 -25.61 7.70
C ALA A 418 -8.97 -24.91 7.25
N GLY A 419 -10.07 -25.67 7.13
CA GLY A 419 -11.39 -25.11 6.80
C GLY A 419 -11.48 -24.41 5.45
N ASN A 420 -10.57 -24.68 4.52
CA ASN A 420 -10.66 -24.21 3.14
C ASN A 420 -11.54 -25.17 2.35
N LEU A 421 -12.37 -24.66 1.44
CA LEU A 421 -13.35 -25.47 0.72
C LEU A 421 -13.36 -25.11 -0.76
N ASN A 422 -13.68 -26.07 -1.60
CA ASN A 422 -14.03 -25.80 -2.99
C ASN A 422 -15.51 -25.38 -3.13
N ASP A 423 -15.95 -25.06 -4.34
CA ASP A 423 -17.32 -24.61 -4.61
C ASP A 423 -18.39 -25.68 -4.34
N THR A 424 -18.00 -26.96 -4.23
CA THR A 424 -18.92 -28.06 -3.83
C THR A 424 -18.98 -28.26 -2.33
N GLY A 425 -18.18 -27.54 -1.55
CA GLY A 425 -18.08 -27.65 -0.10
C GLY A 425 -17.23 -28.83 0.37
N ASP A 426 -16.39 -29.39 -0.51
CA ASP A 426 -15.42 -30.43 -0.18
C ASP A 426 -14.03 -29.82 0.02
N ASP A 427 -13.16 -30.55 0.71
CA ASP A 427 -11.76 -30.19 0.93
C ASP A 427 -11.02 -29.98 -0.42
N PRO A 428 -10.16 -28.96 -0.54
CA PRO A 428 -9.34 -28.75 -1.73
C PRO A 428 -8.16 -29.73 -1.78
N TRP A 429 -7.55 -29.87 -2.95
CA TRP A 429 -6.19 -30.42 -2.98
C TRP A 429 -5.23 -29.47 -2.30
N LEU A 430 -4.31 -29.99 -1.50
CA LEU A 430 -3.25 -29.20 -0.91
C LEU A 430 -2.42 -28.55 -2.01
N MET A 431 -1.87 -29.37 -2.90
CA MET A 431 -0.93 -28.87 -3.90
C MET A 431 -0.94 -29.66 -5.21
N GLN A 432 -0.77 -28.92 -6.31
CA GLN A 432 -0.48 -29.46 -7.64
C GLN A 432 0.86 -28.91 -8.14
N LEU A 433 1.75 -29.81 -8.59
CA LEU A 433 3.07 -29.46 -9.12
C LEU A 433 3.22 -29.97 -10.56
N LEU A 434 3.32 -29.05 -11.51
CA LEU A 434 3.31 -29.33 -12.93
C LEU A 434 4.59 -28.81 -13.60
N SER A 435 4.97 -29.43 -14.72
CA SER A 435 5.98 -28.88 -15.64
C SER A 435 7.30 -28.48 -14.95
N ASN A 436 7.87 -29.39 -14.17
CA ASN A 436 9.10 -29.23 -13.35
C ASN A 436 9.02 -28.23 -12.19
N ALA A 437 7.82 -27.79 -11.78
CA ALA A 437 7.68 -27.02 -10.54
C ALA A 437 8.07 -27.84 -9.32
N SER A 438 8.60 -27.18 -8.30
CA SER A 438 9.06 -27.83 -7.07
C SER A 438 8.53 -27.15 -5.83
N THR A 439 8.42 -27.92 -4.74
CA THR A 439 8.09 -27.38 -3.43
C THR A 439 9.01 -27.87 -2.32
N LEU A 440 9.16 -27.02 -1.30
CA LEU A 440 9.76 -27.34 -0.02
C LEU A 440 8.73 -27.03 1.07
N LEU A 441 8.45 -28.00 1.92
CA LEU A 441 7.46 -27.91 2.99
C LEU A 441 8.14 -28.20 4.33
N TYR A 442 8.01 -27.28 5.28
CA TYR A 442 8.66 -27.37 6.58
C TYR A 442 7.71 -27.02 7.72
N SER A 443 7.79 -27.74 8.82
CA SER A 443 7.21 -27.33 10.11
C SER A 443 5.77 -26.81 10.00
N SER A 444 4.92 -27.46 9.20
CA SER A 444 3.60 -26.95 8.80
C SER A 444 2.47 -27.90 9.12
N ILE A 445 1.30 -27.33 9.38
CA ILE A 445 0.04 -28.06 9.55
C ILE A 445 -0.84 -27.79 8.33
N LEU A 446 -1.07 -28.82 7.52
CA LEU A 446 -1.81 -28.74 6.26
C LEU A 446 -3.03 -29.64 6.40
N TRP A 447 -4.09 -29.10 7.01
CA TRP A 447 -5.27 -29.82 7.44
C TRP A 447 -6.50 -29.49 6.58
N ASP A 448 -7.49 -30.39 6.58
CA ASP A 448 -8.67 -30.35 5.71
C ASP A 448 -8.32 -30.17 4.22
N THR A 449 -7.35 -30.97 3.73
CA THR A 449 -6.92 -30.99 2.33
C THR A 449 -6.73 -32.41 1.80
N TYR A 450 -6.88 -32.63 0.50
CA TYR A 450 -6.30 -33.81 -0.14
C TYR A 450 -4.80 -33.65 -0.31
N GLY A 451 -4.07 -34.74 -0.52
CA GLY A 451 -2.61 -34.72 -0.60
C GLY A 451 -2.03 -33.92 -1.78
N VAL A 452 -0.76 -34.17 -2.09
CA VAL A 452 -0.02 -33.51 -3.17
C VAL A 452 -0.06 -34.35 -4.43
N THR A 453 -0.27 -33.70 -5.58
CA THR A 453 -0.08 -34.34 -6.89
C THR A 453 1.06 -33.68 -7.65
N ALA A 454 1.88 -34.50 -8.30
CA ALA A 454 3.02 -34.03 -9.07
C ALA A 454 3.06 -34.73 -10.43
N SER A 455 3.24 -33.97 -11.51
CA SER A 455 3.33 -34.50 -12.87
C SER A 455 4.20 -33.62 -13.77
N GLY A 456 4.56 -34.13 -14.96
CA GLY A 456 5.39 -33.37 -15.91
C GLY A 456 6.76 -32.98 -15.35
N GLY A 457 7.33 -33.80 -14.46
CA GLY A 457 8.59 -33.51 -13.78
C GLY A 457 8.47 -32.68 -12.51
N GLY A 458 7.25 -32.26 -12.12
CA GLY A 458 7.03 -31.62 -10.83
C GLY A 458 7.41 -32.53 -9.66
N SER A 459 7.82 -31.95 -8.53
CA SER A 459 8.29 -32.74 -7.38
C SER A 459 8.22 -32.03 -6.03
N VAL A 460 7.92 -32.78 -4.97
CA VAL A 460 8.17 -32.36 -3.60
C VAL A 460 9.65 -32.61 -3.32
N THR A 461 10.46 -31.55 -3.34
CA THR A 461 11.91 -31.66 -3.18
C THR A 461 12.32 -31.84 -1.72
N GLN A 462 11.55 -31.28 -0.80
CA GLN A 462 11.71 -31.50 0.63
C GLN A 462 10.34 -31.40 1.33
N ALA A 463 10.12 -32.29 2.29
CA ALA A 463 8.98 -32.26 3.19
C ALA A 463 9.49 -32.75 4.55
N ASP A 464 9.42 -31.90 5.56
CA ASP A 464 9.87 -32.24 6.91
C ASP A 464 8.96 -31.63 7.97
N CYS A 465 8.69 -32.38 9.03
CA CYS A 465 7.86 -31.98 10.15
C CYS A 465 6.47 -31.45 9.74
N LEU A 466 5.63 -32.35 9.23
CA LEU A 466 4.29 -31.99 8.77
C LEU A 466 3.22 -32.74 9.56
N ILE A 467 2.16 -32.03 9.94
CA ILE A 467 0.87 -32.67 10.27
C ILE A 467 -0.09 -32.45 9.11
N VAL A 468 -0.63 -33.55 8.58
CA VAL A 468 -1.52 -33.55 7.42
C VAL A 468 -2.69 -34.50 7.65
N ASN A 469 -3.84 -34.27 7.02
CA ASN A 469 -4.93 -35.25 7.02
C ASN A 469 -4.78 -36.31 5.92
N ASP A 470 -4.06 -36.00 4.83
CA ASP A 470 -3.72 -36.91 3.74
C ASP A 470 -2.24 -36.77 3.34
N SER A 471 -1.44 -37.82 3.53
CA SER A 471 -0.01 -37.82 3.22
C SER A 471 0.32 -38.23 1.78
N THR A 472 -0.69 -38.40 0.92
CA THR A 472 -0.49 -38.77 -0.49
C THR A 472 0.45 -37.78 -1.17
N GLY A 473 1.46 -38.30 -1.89
CA GLY A 473 2.43 -37.47 -2.61
C GLY A 473 3.58 -36.92 -1.75
N LEU A 474 3.63 -37.26 -0.46
CA LEU A 474 4.68 -36.85 0.48
C LEU A 474 5.60 -38.01 0.92
N ASP A 475 5.63 -39.12 0.18
CA ASP A 475 6.28 -40.38 0.58
C ASP A 475 7.80 -40.28 0.86
N GLY A 476 8.47 -39.23 0.35
CA GLY A 476 9.89 -38.98 0.57
C GLY A 476 10.22 -38.07 1.75
N GLY A 477 9.20 -37.55 2.44
CA GLY A 477 9.39 -36.63 3.56
C GLY A 477 9.73 -37.32 4.87
N THR A 478 10.18 -36.52 5.83
CA THR A 478 10.54 -36.95 7.19
C THR A 478 9.56 -36.37 8.21
N PHE A 479 9.24 -37.15 9.23
CA PHE A 479 8.34 -36.75 10.32
C PHE A 479 6.99 -36.18 9.84
N ILE A 480 6.28 -36.97 9.02
CA ILE A 480 4.92 -36.66 8.56
C ILE A 480 3.93 -37.46 9.39
N SER A 481 3.07 -36.76 10.12
CA SER A 481 2.06 -37.36 11.00
C SER A 481 0.65 -37.12 10.46
N VAL A 482 -0.16 -38.18 10.45
CA VAL A 482 -1.59 -38.10 10.11
C VAL A 482 -2.41 -38.16 11.40
N VAL A 483 -2.59 -37.01 12.03
CA VAL A 483 -3.22 -36.86 13.34
C VAL A 483 -3.92 -35.51 13.45
N ASP A 484 -5.05 -35.45 14.16
CA ASP A 484 -5.79 -34.19 14.41
C ASP A 484 -4.86 -33.15 15.09
N PRO A 485 -4.64 -31.97 14.48
CA PRO A 485 -3.76 -30.94 15.03
C PRO A 485 -4.36 -30.22 16.23
N MET A 486 -5.62 -30.46 16.58
CA MET A 486 -6.28 -29.89 17.75
C MET A 486 -6.24 -28.34 17.80
N PHE A 487 -6.62 -27.69 16.70
CA PHE A 487 -6.83 -26.24 16.66
C PHE A 487 -7.87 -25.78 17.71
N ARG A 488 -7.73 -24.54 18.19
CA ARG A 488 -8.61 -23.96 19.22
C ARG A 488 -10.05 -23.82 18.74
N ASP A 489 -10.26 -23.07 17.67
CA ASP A 489 -11.59 -22.82 17.08
C ASP A 489 -11.50 -22.67 15.54
N PRO A 490 -11.22 -23.77 14.82
CA PRO A 490 -11.01 -23.73 13.37
C PRO A 490 -12.27 -23.32 12.59
N ALA A 491 -13.46 -23.45 13.18
CA ALA A 491 -14.70 -23.02 12.54
C ALA A 491 -14.81 -21.48 12.43
N ASN A 492 -14.06 -20.73 13.24
CA ASN A 492 -14.07 -19.27 13.26
C ASN A 492 -12.70 -18.66 12.92
N GLY A 493 -11.79 -19.44 12.32
CA GLY A 493 -10.48 -18.94 11.87
C GLY A 493 -9.48 -18.71 13.00
N ASP A 494 -9.59 -19.44 14.11
CA ASP A 494 -8.56 -19.51 15.14
C ASP A 494 -7.80 -20.85 15.00
N LEU A 495 -6.76 -20.85 14.16
CA LEU A 495 -5.89 -22.00 13.93
C LEU A 495 -4.69 -22.05 14.89
N ARG A 496 -4.79 -21.41 16.05
CA ARG A 496 -3.83 -21.59 17.13
C ARG A 496 -4.01 -22.95 17.79
N LEU A 497 -2.93 -23.46 18.37
CA LEU A 497 -2.91 -24.79 18.97
C LEU A 497 -3.56 -24.81 20.36
N LYS A 498 -4.22 -25.93 20.68
CA LYS A 498 -4.52 -26.29 22.06
C LYS A 498 -3.24 -26.85 22.70
N VAL A 499 -3.07 -26.67 24.01
CA VAL A 499 -1.91 -27.17 24.78
C VAL A 499 -1.66 -28.66 24.60
N ALA A 500 -2.71 -29.46 24.49
CA ALA A 500 -2.60 -30.91 24.31
C ALA A 500 -2.42 -31.34 22.85
N SER A 501 -2.20 -30.41 21.92
CA SER A 501 -2.03 -30.71 20.51
C SER A 501 -0.79 -31.57 20.27
N PRO A 502 -0.85 -32.57 19.37
CA PRO A 502 0.34 -33.30 18.94
C PRO A 502 1.32 -32.43 18.15
N ALA A 503 0.93 -31.22 17.72
CA ALA A 503 1.77 -30.28 16.99
C ALA A 503 2.69 -29.44 17.90
N VAL A 504 2.46 -29.48 19.21
CA VAL A 504 3.26 -28.77 20.20
C VAL A 504 4.56 -29.51 20.46
N ASP A 505 5.68 -28.79 20.53
CA ASP A 505 7.04 -29.32 20.64
C ASP A 505 7.31 -30.45 19.63
N TYR A 506 6.82 -30.27 18.41
CA TYR A 506 6.87 -31.32 17.39
C TYR A 506 8.25 -31.43 16.75
N CYS A 507 8.80 -30.32 16.27
CA CYS A 507 9.94 -30.32 15.34
C CYS A 507 11.24 -29.83 15.98
N ASP A 508 12.37 -30.22 15.38
CA ASP A 508 13.68 -29.61 15.60
C ASP A 508 13.96 -28.51 14.55
N ASP A 509 15.13 -27.87 14.61
CA ASP A 509 15.56 -26.86 13.63
C ASP A 509 16.65 -27.37 12.68
N PHE A 510 16.87 -28.69 12.60
CA PHE A 510 18.00 -29.26 11.87
C PHE A 510 17.82 -29.12 10.35
N VAL A 511 16.61 -29.38 9.86
CA VAL A 511 16.27 -29.27 8.44
C VAL A 511 15.92 -27.84 8.07
N TYR A 512 15.12 -27.17 8.92
CA TYR A 512 14.69 -25.80 8.71
C TYR A 512 14.71 -25.03 10.03
N SER A 513 15.41 -23.90 10.05
CA SER A 513 15.46 -23.00 11.21
C SER A 513 14.60 -21.78 10.93
N PRO A 514 13.70 -21.39 11.86
CA PRO A 514 12.81 -20.25 11.63
C PRO A 514 13.58 -18.95 11.39
N LEU A 515 13.16 -18.20 10.39
CA LEU A 515 13.70 -16.88 10.06
C LEU A 515 12.90 -15.76 10.71
N HIS A 516 11.63 -16.03 11.03
CA HIS A 516 10.68 -15.05 11.56
C HIS A 516 9.98 -15.53 12.85
N PRO A 517 9.55 -14.58 13.70
CA PRO A 517 8.61 -14.87 14.79
C PRO A 517 7.30 -15.48 14.26
N ASP A 518 6.46 -15.98 15.16
CA ASP A 518 5.18 -16.58 14.81
C ASP A 518 4.10 -15.54 14.44
N LEU A 519 2.89 -16.00 14.11
CA LEU A 519 1.78 -15.13 13.71
C LEU A 519 1.36 -14.13 14.81
N GLY A 520 1.52 -14.50 16.08
CA GLY A 520 1.33 -13.63 17.26
C GLY A 520 2.49 -12.67 17.53
N HIS A 521 3.60 -12.82 16.80
CA HIS A 521 4.86 -12.08 16.90
C HIS A 521 5.64 -12.40 18.18
N GLU A 522 5.50 -13.65 18.63
CA GLU A 522 6.34 -14.29 19.61
C GLU A 522 7.48 -15.07 18.95
N LEU A 523 8.59 -15.27 19.68
CA LEU A 523 9.70 -16.08 19.19
C LEU A 523 9.26 -17.55 19.04
N ARG A 524 9.94 -18.32 18.19
CA ARG A 524 9.66 -19.75 18.05
C ARG A 524 10.60 -20.60 18.92
N GLY A 525 10.19 -21.82 19.23
CA GLY A 525 11.00 -22.80 19.98
C GLY A 525 10.83 -22.71 21.49
N TYR A 526 9.62 -22.43 21.96
CA TYR A 526 9.29 -22.40 23.38
C TYR A 526 8.98 -23.82 23.88
N ASP A 527 9.96 -24.43 24.55
CA ASP A 527 9.84 -25.78 25.14
C ASP A 527 8.74 -25.85 26.22
N LEU A 528 7.62 -26.49 25.87
CA LEU A 528 6.49 -26.68 26.75
C LEU A 528 6.69 -27.92 27.61
N ALA A 529 7.10 -27.73 28.86
CA ALA A 529 7.46 -28.83 29.78
C ALA A 529 6.40 -29.95 29.98
N GLU A 530 5.14 -29.73 29.61
CA GLU A 530 4.06 -30.72 29.67
C GLU A 530 3.89 -31.54 28.38
N ALA A 531 4.37 -31.03 27.24
CA ALA A 531 4.41 -31.75 25.99
C ALA A 531 5.65 -32.66 25.95
N THR A 532 5.57 -33.70 25.12
CA THR A 532 6.70 -34.63 24.94
C THR A 532 7.47 -34.20 23.71
N ASN A 533 8.66 -33.64 23.94
CA ASN A 533 9.56 -33.12 22.92
C ASN A 533 9.78 -34.14 21.80
N GLY A 534 9.30 -33.84 20.61
CA GLY A 534 9.49 -34.68 19.44
C GLY A 534 8.58 -35.90 19.36
N ASN A 535 7.42 -35.92 20.01
CA ASN A 535 6.49 -37.04 19.88
C ASN A 535 5.11 -36.57 19.38
N PRO A 536 4.80 -36.72 18.09
CA PRO A 536 5.31 -37.77 17.18
C PRO A 536 6.46 -37.37 16.22
N GLY A 537 7.05 -36.18 16.36
CA GLY A 537 8.12 -35.67 15.49
C GLY A 537 9.53 -36.26 15.72
N PRO A 538 10.60 -35.52 15.37
CA PRO A 538 11.98 -35.89 15.70
C PRO A 538 12.29 -35.76 17.19
N ASP A 539 13.00 -36.75 17.76
CA ASP A 539 13.45 -36.74 19.17
C ASP A 539 14.09 -35.40 19.57
N GLY A 540 13.55 -34.76 20.61
CA GLY A 540 14.08 -33.48 21.11
C GLY A 540 13.55 -32.24 20.40
N GLY A 541 12.52 -32.38 19.56
CA GLY A 541 11.79 -31.26 18.99
C GLY A 541 11.21 -30.34 20.09
N ILE A 542 11.39 -29.04 19.92
CA ILE A 542 10.90 -27.98 20.84
C ILE A 542 10.16 -26.87 20.08
N PHE A 543 9.99 -27.04 18.76
CA PHE A 543 9.32 -26.08 17.91
C PHE A 543 7.90 -26.58 17.64
N ASP A 544 6.94 -25.73 17.96
CA ASP A 544 5.58 -25.90 17.49
C ASP A 544 5.53 -25.73 15.98
N ILE A 545 4.84 -26.66 15.30
CA ILE A 545 4.64 -26.55 13.85
C ILE A 545 3.35 -25.81 13.54
N GLY A 546 3.32 -25.13 12.39
CA GLY A 546 2.23 -24.23 12.01
C GLY A 546 2.51 -22.76 12.34
N ALA A 547 1.51 -21.93 12.11
CA ALA A 547 1.67 -20.47 12.09
C ALA A 547 1.94 -19.84 13.46
N ASP A 548 1.50 -20.48 14.54
CA ASP A 548 1.48 -19.97 15.91
C ASP A 548 2.30 -20.90 16.84
N GLU A 549 3.08 -20.31 17.73
CA GLU A 549 3.81 -20.99 18.79
C GLU A 549 3.03 -20.84 20.11
N ILE A 550 2.87 -21.92 20.86
CA ILE A 550 2.11 -21.87 22.10
C ILE A 550 2.95 -21.31 23.25
N TYR A 551 2.39 -20.32 23.95
CA TYR A 551 2.96 -19.77 25.18
C TYR A 551 2.05 -20.00 26.38
N TYR A 552 2.63 -20.39 27.52
CA TYR A 552 1.98 -20.24 28.83
C TYR A 552 1.97 -18.77 29.20
N PHE A 553 0.89 -18.05 28.91
CA PHE A 553 0.68 -16.78 29.62
C PHE A 553 -0.54 -16.75 30.53
N PHE A 554 -1.73 -17.25 30.17
CA PHE A 554 -2.83 -17.52 31.13
C PHE A 554 -3.81 -18.57 30.56
N GLU A 555 -4.14 -19.60 31.34
CA GLU A 555 -4.96 -20.77 30.96
C GLU A 555 -6.45 -20.44 30.68
N ASP A 556 -6.86 -19.19 30.92
CA ASP A 556 -8.25 -18.74 31.01
C ASP A 556 -8.60 -17.45 30.23
N GLY A 557 -7.73 -16.98 29.32
CA GLY A 557 -8.14 -16.12 28.20
C GLY A 557 -8.65 -14.71 28.55
N PHE A 558 -7.99 -13.97 29.45
CA PHE A 558 -8.30 -12.56 29.68
C PHE A 558 -7.55 -11.62 28.73
N GLU A 559 -7.92 -11.62 27.45
CA GLU A 559 -7.74 -10.46 26.56
C GLU A 559 -8.95 -9.49 26.64
N GLY A 560 -9.95 -9.79 27.48
CA GLY A 560 -11.19 -9.00 27.64
C GLY A 560 -11.46 -8.41 29.04
N GLY A 561 -10.49 -8.42 29.97
CA GLY A 561 -10.68 -8.04 31.36
C GLY A 561 -10.11 -6.67 31.73
N THR A 562 -10.93 -5.78 32.28
CA THR A 562 -10.51 -4.48 32.81
C THR A 562 -9.37 -4.60 33.83
N THR A 563 -8.30 -3.82 33.65
CA THR A 563 -7.08 -3.76 34.47
C THR A 563 -7.25 -3.24 35.91
N SER A 564 -8.47 -3.22 36.45
CA SER A 564 -8.76 -2.63 37.78
C SER A 564 -8.37 -3.51 38.99
N GLY A 565 -7.69 -4.65 38.77
CA GLY A 565 -7.31 -5.59 39.84
C GLY A 565 -5.95 -5.34 40.51
N TRP A 566 -5.09 -4.49 39.96
CA TRP A 566 -3.69 -4.36 40.44
C TRP A 566 -3.42 -3.03 41.15
N ILE A 567 -4.19 -2.75 42.20
CA ILE A 567 -3.72 -1.90 43.30
C ILE A 567 -4.12 -2.59 44.60
N LEU A 568 -3.09 -3.00 45.37
CA LEU A 568 -3.07 -3.48 46.77
C LEU A 568 -2.65 -4.95 46.95
N SER A 569 -1.34 -5.18 46.98
CA SER A 569 -0.67 -5.63 48.21
C SER A 569 0.84 -5.72 48.02
N MET A 570 1.57 -4.71 48.50
CA MET A 570 2.95 -4.88 48.97
C MET A 570 2.93 -4.73 50.50
N PRO A 571 3.62 -5.58 51.28
CA PRO A 571 4.16 -5.19 52.57
C PRO A 571 5.24 -4.11 52.41
#